data_AF-A0A2V5QKK2-F1
#
_entry.id   AF-A0A2V5QKK2-F1
#
_cell.length_a   1.000
_cell.length_b   1.000
_cell.length_c   1.000
_cell.angle_alpha   90.00
_cell.angle_beta   90.00
_cell.angle_gamma   90.00
#
_symmetry.space_group_name_H-M   'P 1'
#
loop_
_entity.id
_entity.type
_entity.pdbx_description
1 polymer ?
#
loop_
_entity_poly.entity_id
_entity_poly.type
_entity_poly.pdbx_seq_one_letter_code
_entity_poly.pdbx_strand_id
1 'polypeptide(L)'
;RSGMMMRSPFMLNTDWYDPSLPEWLAPNCVAEAAKDFGFTDDRVRLALARAALREGKKVSEWEVCAQIGAEAGKIDNQKLLQLAKSPEIEKRVRKSTAEFHALQITQRPAFVIDTEIGDRAIFSGNVKLEPVASTLDSMLDDAAAYTAYKAHFGDPPKT
;
A
#
# COMPACT_ATOMS: atom_id res chain seq x y z
N ARG A 1 19.78 -4.52 3.31
CA ARG A 1 20.25 -3.17 2.85
C ARG A 1 19.29 -2.06 3.26
N SER A 2 18.01 -2.12 2.90
CA SER A 2 17.01 -1.07 3.17
C SER A 2 16.88 -0.69 4.66
N GLY A 3 16.90 -1.67 5.57
CA GLY A 3 16.87 -1.40 7.02
C GLY A 3 18.02 -0.50 7.50
N MET A 4 19.24 -0.68 6.99
CA MET A 4 20.39 0.16 7.35
C MET A 4 20.26 1.58 6.79
N MET A 5 19.85 1.71 5.52
CA MET A 5 19.65 3.03 4.89
C MET A 5 18.55 3.85 5.59
N MET A 6 17.54 3.17 6.14
CA MET A 6 16.46 3.77 6.90
C MET A 6 16.76 3.95 8.38
N ARG A 7 17.99 3.61 8.84
CA ARG A 7 18.38 3.64 10.26
C ARG A 7 17.37 2.91 11.15
N SER A 8 16.88 1.75 10.68
CA SER A 8 15.92 0.92 11.41
C SER A 8 16.51 0.54 12.77
N PRO A 9 15.77 0.73 13.88
CA PRO A 9 16.20 0.27 15.21
C PRO A 9 16.08 -1.26 15.38
N PHE A 10 15.56 -1.96 14.37
CA PHE A 10 15.43 -3.41 14.35
C PHE A 10 16.26 -4.01 13.22
N MET A 11 16.92 -5.13 13.49
CA MET A 11 17.49 -5.99 12.46
C MET A 11 16.35 -6.69 11.72
N LEU A 12 16.38 -6.65 10.39
CA LEU A 12 15.37 -7.34 9.59
C LEU A 12 15.72 -8.83 9.49
N ASN A 13 14.72 -9.69 9.68
CA ASN A 13 14.84 -11.13 9.51
C ASN A 13 14.56 -11.50 8.03
N THR A 14 15.32 -12.44 7.47
CA THR A 14 15.14 -12.99 6.12
C THR A 14 14.48 -14.37 6.11
N ASP A 15 14.23 -14.99 7.25
CA ASP A 15 13.66 -16.34 7.36
C ASP A 15 12.25 -16.43 6.76
N TRP A 16 11.51 -15.33 6.70
CA TRP A 16 10.21 -15.28 6.03
C TRP A 16 10.31 -15.45 4.51
N TYR A 17 11.47 -15.15 3.91
CA TYR A 17 11.66 -15.10 2.47
C TYR A 17 11.73 -16.51 1.89
N ASP A 18 11.04 -16.70 0.76
CA ASP A 18 11.03 -17.92 -0.01
C ASP A 18 11.30 -17.54 -1.48
N PRO A 19 12.50 -17.86 -2.01
CA PRO A 19 12.87 -17.51 -3.37
C PRO A 19 12.12 -18.31 -4.44
N SER A 20 11.41 -19.39 -4.08
CA SER A 20 10.66 -20.21 -5.02
C SER A 20 9.29 -19.62 -5.37
N LEU A 21 8.81 -18.66 -4.57
CA LEU A 21 7.51 -18.06 -4.79
C LEU A 21 7.56 -17.02 -5.94
N PRO A 22 6.63 -17.12 -6.92
CA PRO A 22 6.54 -16.10 -7.97
C PRO A 22 6.00 -14.77 -7.42
N GLU A 23 5.25 -14.82 -6.31
CA GLU A 23 4.60 -13.67 -5.70
C GLU A 23 4.19 -13.93 -4.24
N TRP A 24 3.79 -12.85 -3.56
CA TRP A 24 3.34 -12.86 -2.17
C TRP A 24 1.81 -12.71 -2.09
N LEU A 25 1.07 -13.64 -2.69
CA LEU A 25 -0.38 -13.53 -2.82
C LEU A 25 -1.12 -13.56 -1.47
N ALA A 26 -0.81 -14.53 -0.61
CA ALA A 26 -1.43 -14.70 0.71
C ALA A 26 -1.46 -13.40 1.55
N PRO A 27 -0.33 -12.70 1.80
CA PRO A 27 -0.35 -11.48 2.60
C PRO A 27 -1.05 -10.31 1.92
N ASN A 28 -1.05 -10.25 0.59
CA ASN A 28 -1.80 -9.23 -0.14
C ASN A 28 -3.31 -9.48 -0.02
N CYS A 29 -3.76 -10.71 -0.22
CA CYS A 29 -5.17 -11.07 -0.14
C CYS A 29 -5.72 -10.97 1.29
N VAL A 30 -4.99 -11.42 2.32
CA VAL A 30 -5.44 -11.30 3.72
C VAL A 30 -5.66 -9.84 4.10
N ALA A 31 -4.72 -8.97 3.75
CA ALA A 31 -4.83 -7.56 4.09
C ALA A 31 -5.84 -6.81 3.19
N GLU A 32 -6.17 -7.33 2.00
CA GLU A 32 -7.25 -6.81 1.16
C GLU A 32 -8.63 -7.27 1.65
N ALA A 33 -8.75 -8.53 2.11
CA ALA A 33 -9.96 -9.09 2.67
C ALA A 33 -10.36 -8.43 3.99
N ALA A 34 -9.38 -8.04 4.82
CA ALA A 34 -9.65 -7.35 6.08
C ALA A 34 -10.45 -6.04 5.91
N LYS A 35 -10.38 -5.39 4.74
CA LYS A 35 -11.17 -4.20 4.42
C LYS A 35 -12.67 -4.48 4.46
N ASP A 36 -13.10 -5.67 4.06
CA ASP A 36 -14.52 -6.07 4.05
C ASP A 36 -15.05 -6.33 5.47
N PHE A 37 -14.16 -6.42 6.47
CA PHE A 37 -14.49 -6.44 7.90
C PHE A 37 -14.39 -5.05 8.56
N GLY A 38 -14.19 -3.98 7.78
CA GLY A 38 -14.13 -2.60 8.27
C GLY A 38 -12.73 -2.09 8.60
N PHE A 39 -11.67 -2.86 8.31
CA PHE A 39 -10.28 -2.45 8.56
C PHE A 39 -9.69 -1.81 7.31
N THR A 40 -10.00 -0.53 7.11
CA THR A 40 -9.50 0.28 5.98
C THR A 40 -8.18 1.00 6.26
N ASP A 41 -7.70 0.95 7.50
CA ASP A 41 -6.36 1.42 7.86
C ASP A 41 -5.27 0.35 7.61
N ASP A 42 -4.02 0.70 7.91
CA ASP A 42 -2.87 -0.17 7.63
C ASP A 42 -2.55 -1.19 8.73
N ARG A 43 -3.35 -1.33 9.79
CA ARG A 43 -2.96 -2.14 10.96
C ARG A 43 -2.70 -3.61 10.61
N VAL A 44 -3.53 -4.20 9.75
CA VAL A 44 -3.41 -5.60 9.33
C VAL A 44 -2.16 -5.78 8.47
N ARG A 45 -1.94 -4.87 7.51
CA ARG A 45 -0.76 -4.91 6.64
C ARG A 45 0.53 -4.68 7.42
N LEU A 46 0.52 -3.78 8.40
CA LEU A 46 1.64 -3.53 9.29
C LEU A 46 1.94 -4.74 10.17
N ALA A 47 0.92 -5.45 10.67
CA ALA A 47 1.11 -6.67 11.45
C ALA A 47 1.77 -7.77 10.60
N LEU A 48 1.29 -7.99 9.37
CA LEU A 48 1.91 -8.94 8.43
C LEU A 48 3.36 -8.56 8.10
N ALA A 49 3.62 -7.29 7.82
CA ALA A 49 4.97 -6.80 7.55
C ALA A 49 5.90 -6.98 8.75
N ARG A 50 5.43 -6.77 9.98
CA ARG A 50 6.21 -7.01 11.21
C ARG A 50 6.49 -8.50 11.39
N ALA A 51 5.47 -9.34 11.26
CA ALA A 51 5.60 -10.79 11.37
C ALA A 51 6.64 -11.35 10.37
N ALA A 52 6.62 -10.87 9.13
CA ALA A 52 7.61 -11.27 8.13
C ALA A 52 8.99 -10.66 8.43
N LEU A 53 9.08 -9.33 8.37
CA LEU A 53 10.36 -8.62 8.30
C LEU A 53 11.09 -8.53 9.64
N ARG A 54 10.42 -8.76 10.77
CA ARG A 54 11.04 -8.71 12.11
C ARG A 54 11.05 -10.07 12.79
N GLU A 55 9.98 -10.84 12.65
CA GLU A 55 9.83 -12.12 13.35
C GLU A 55 10.19 -13.33 12.48
N GLY A 56 10.37 -13.16 11.16
CA GLY A 56 10.74 -14.26 10.26
C GLY A 56 9.61 -15.25 9.98
N LYS A 57 8.36 -14.92 10.31
CA LYS A 57 7.20 -15.80 10.10
C LYS A 57 6.95 -16.03 8.61
N LYS A 58 6.57 -17.26 8.25
CA LYS A 58 6.24 -17.68 6.88
C LYS A 58 4.88 -17.15 6.44
N VAL A 59 4.78 -15.84 6.20
CA VAL A 59 3.52 -15.16 5.80
C VAL A 59 3.04 -15.55 4.40
N SER A 60 3.82 -16.31 3.63
CA SER A 60 3.36 -16.95 2.40
C SER A 60 2.37 -18.10 2.65
N GLU A 61 2.41 -18.70 3.83
CA GLU A 61 1.46 -19.74 4.25
C GLU A 61 0.13 -19.07 4.63
N TRP A 62 -0.96 -19.52 4.00
CA TRP A 62 -2.28 -18.89 4.13
C TRP A 62 -2.77 -18.89 5.57
N GLU A 63 -2.58 -19.99 6.28
CA GLU A 63 -3.04 -20.19 7.66
C GLU A 63 -2.26 -19.29 8.63
N VAL A 64 -0.94 -19.20 8.48
CA VAL A 64 -0.07 -18.30 9.26
C VAL A 64 -0.47 -16.85 9.01
N CYS A 65 -0.65 -16.49 7.74
CA CYS A 65 -0.99 -15.14 7.34
C CYS A 65 -2.38 -14.71 7.85
N ALA A 66 -3.39 -15.59 7.70
CA ALA A 66 -4.74 -15.32 8.17
C ALA A 66 -4.79 -15.19 9.69
N GLN A 67 -4.06 -16.04 10.43
CA GLN A 67 -4.00 -15.93 11.88
C GLN A 67 -3.46 -14.55 12.32
N ILE A 68 -2.34 -14.11 11.76
CA ILE A 68 -1.74 -12.80 12.09
C ILE A 68 -2.71 -11.66 11.75
N GLY A 69 -3.32 -11.71 10.56
CA GLY A 69 -4.28 -10.70 10.13
C GLY A 69 -5.53 -10.65 11.00
N ALA A 70 -6.03 -11.82 11.40
CA ALA A 70 -7.19 -11.98 12.25
C ALA A 70 -6.92 -11.44 13.66
N GLU A 71 -5.76 -11.74 14.25
CA GLU A 71 -5.34 -11.20 15.54
C GLU A 71 -5.25 -9.66 15.51
N ALA A 72 -4.64 -9.09 14.45
CA ALA A 72 -4.50 -7.65 14.29
C ALA A 72 -5.85 -6.92 14.07
N GLY A 73 -6.77 -7.57 13.37
CA GLY A 73 -8.12 -7.06 13.11
C GLY A 73 -9.14 -7.46 14.18
N LYS A 74 -8.82 -8.31 15.15
CA LYS A 74 -9.83 -8.97 16.00
C LYS A 74 -10.97 -9.60 15.17
N ILE A 75 -10.61 -10.21 14.04
CA ILE A 75 -11.53 -10.88 13.11
C ILE A 75 -11.52 -12.38 13.44
N ASP A 76 -12.61 -13.08 13.15
CA ASP A 76 -12.60 -14.54 13.16
C ASP A 76 -11.62 -15.08 12.09
N ASN A 77 -10.65 -15.90 12.51
CA ASN A 77 -9.59 -16.41 11.64
C ASN A 77 -10.14 -17.19 10.45
N GLN A 78 -11.12 -18.06 10.66
CA GLN A 78 -11.70 -18.89 9.59
C GLN A 78 -12.45 -18.04 8.57
N LYS A 79 -13.21 -17.05 9.03
CA LYS A 79 -13.90 -16.10 8.14
C LYS A 79 -12.91 -15.28 7.31
N LEU A 80 -11.84 -14.77 7.92
CA LEU A 80 -10.83 -14.00 7.21
C LEU A 80 -10.10 -14.87 6.18
N LEU A 81 -9.70 -16.09 6.56
CA LEU A 81 -9.04 -17.05 5.66
C LEU A 81 -9.93 -17.41 4.47
N GLN A 82 -11.20 -17.74 4.72
CA GLN A 82 -12.15 -18.09 3.67
C GLN A 82 -12.33 -16.93 2.69
N LEU A 83 -12.52 -15.71 3.20
CA LEU A 83 -12.68 -14.54 2.34
C LEU A 83 -11.39 -14.23 1.57
N ALA A 84 -10.23 -14.28 2.22
CA ALA A 84 -8.94 -14.00 1.59
C ALA A 84 -8.61 -14.95 0.42
N LYS A 85 -9.11 -16.18 0.45
CA LYS A 85 -8.96 -17.15 -0.64
C LYS A 85 -10.06 -17.05 -1.70
N SER A 86 -10.97 -16.08 -1.61
CA SER A 86 -12.07 -15.94 -2.55
C SER A 86 -11.61 -15.32 -3.88
N PRO A 87 -12.24 -15.68 -5.01
CA PRO A 87 -11.95 -15.09 -6.32
C PRO A 87 -12.13 -13.57 -6.34
N GLU A 88 -13.07 -13.04 -5.55
CA GLU A 88 -13.35 -11.61 -5.47
C GLU A 88 -12.16 -10.84 -4.89
N ILE A 89 -11.55 -11.35 -3.82
CA ILE A 89 -10.36 -10.73 -3.21
C ILE A 89 -9.18 -10.80 -4.16
N GLU A 90 -8.92 -11.97 -4.75
CA GLU A 90 -7.83 -12.11 -5.71
C GLU A 90 -8.00 -11.14 -6.88
N LYS A 91 -9.22 -11.01 -7.43
CA LYS A 91 -9.50 -10.06 -8.51
C LYS A 91 -9.15 -8.62 -8.13
N ARG A 92 -9.41 -8.18 -6.88
CA ARG A 92 -9.03 -6.84 -6.41
C ARG A 92 -7.51 -6.67 -6.33
N VAL A 93 -6.79 -7.67 -5.80
CA VAL A 93 -5.32 -7.67 -5.75
C VAL A 93 -4.70 -7.63 -7.15
N ARG A 94 -5.22 -8.43 -8.08
CA ARG A 94 -4.78 -8.44 -9.50
C ARG A 94 -5.04 -7.11 -10.18
N LYS A 95 -6.21 -6.50 -9.96
CA LYS A 95 -6.52 -5.16 -10.47
C LYS A 95 -5.51 -4.11 -9.97
N SER A 96 -5.26 -4.08 -8.66
CA SER A 96 -4.28 -3.15 -8.07
C SER A 96 -2.85 -3.40 -8.61
N THR A 97 -2.50 -4.66 -8.86
CA THR A 97 -1.23 -5.02 -9.48
C THR A 97 -1.12 -4.51 -10.92
N ALA A 98 -2.19 -4.64 -11.71
CA ALA A 98 -2.25 -4.12 -13.07
C ALA A 98 -2.16 -2.59 -13.09
N GLU A 99 -2.83 -1.91 -12.16
CA GLU A 99 -2.74 -0.45 -11.97
C GLU A 99 -1.29 -0.02 -11.66
N PHE A 100 -0.59 -0.72 -10.77
CA PHE A 100 0.83 -0.46 -10.51
C PHE A 100 1.70 -0.64 -11.77
N HIS A 101 1.48 -1.69 -12.55
CA HIS A 101 2.23 -1.91 -13.80
C HIS A 101 1.93 -0.85 -14.86
N ALA A 102 0.71 -0.33 -14.91
CA ALA A 102 0.31 0.74 -15.83
C ALA A 102 1.05 2.07 -15.55
N LEU A 103 1.57 2.28 -14.33
CA LEU A 103 2.42 3.43 -14.01
C LEU A 103 3.81 3.35 -14.66
N GLN A 104 4.20 2.19 -15.22
CA GLN A 104 5.51 1.94 -15.84
C GLN A 104 6.72 2.23 -14.91
N ILE A 105 6.51 2.09 -13.60
CA ILE A 105 7.56 2.22 -12.59
C ILE A 105 8.04 0.85 -12.10
N THR A 106 9.27 0.78 -11.59
CA THR A 106 9.90 -0.49 -11.21
C THR A 106 10.25 -0.61 -9.72
N GLN A 107 10.26 0.49 -8.97
CA GLN A 107 10.67 0.47 -7.56
C GLN A 107 9.48 0.46 -6.62
N ARG A 108 9.67 -0.18 -5.47
CA ARG A 108 8.72 -0.21 -4.35
C ARG A 108 9.42 0.25 -3.06
N PRO A 109 8.70 0.91 -2.13
CA PRO A 109 7.31 1.35 -2.26
C PRO A 109 7.16 2.45 -3.33
N ALA A 110 5.93 2.65 -3.80
CA ALA A 110 5.59 3.72 -4.71
C ALA A 110 4.43 4.54 -4.14
N PHE A 111 4.53 5.87 -4.22
CA PHE A 111 3.44 6.79 -3.88
C PHE A 111 2.95 7.47 -5.15
N VAL A 112 1.63 7.48 -5.35
CA VAL A 112 0.97 8.23 -6.41
C VAL A 112 0.08 9.25 -5.73
N ILE A 113 0.28 10.51 -6.07
CA ILE A 113 -0.47 11.65 -5.52
C ILE A 113 -1.11 12.32 -6.72
N ASP A 114 -2.44 12.43 -6.66
CA ASP A 114 -3.27 13.09 -7.65
C ASP A 114 -3.97 14.29 -7.00
N THR A 115 -4.16 15.37 -7.77
CA THR A 115 -5.00 16.51 -7.38
C THR A 115 -6.26 16.57 -8.24
N GLU A 116 -7.26 17.30 -7.76
CA GLU A 116 -8.50 17.58 -8.48
C GLU A 116 -8.29 18.43 -9.75
N ILE A 117 -7.15 19.14 -9.84
CA ILE A 117 -6.77 19.92 -11.03
C ILE A 117 -6.05 19.09 -12.10
N GLY A 118 -5.84 17.80 -11.85
CA GLY A 118 -5.25 16.86 -12.80
C GLY A 118 -3.73 16.71 -12.70
N ASP A 119 -3.09 17.34 -11.71
CA ASP A 119 -1.67 17.11 -11.46
C ASP A 119 -1.44 15.73 -10.85
N ARG A 120 -0.30 15.15 -11.22
CA ARG A 120 0.15 13.84 -10.74
C ARG A 120 1.62 13.87 -10.38
N ALA A 121 1.92 13.48 -9.15
CA ALA A 121 3.28 13.17 -8.70
C ALA A 121 3.42 11.68 -8.41
N ILE A 122 4.50 11.06 -8.92
CA ILE A 122 4.83 9.66 -8.67
C ILE A 122 6.21 9.55 -8.03
N PHE A 123 6.27 9.00 -6.81
CA PHE A 123 7.51 8.68 -6.11
C PHE A 123 7.77 7.19 -6.19
N SER A 124 8.76 6.78 -6.97
CA SER A 124 9.13 5.36 -7.17
C SER A 124 10.38 5.02 -6.35
N GLY A 125 10.21 4.27 -5.25
CA GLY A 125 11.30 3.88 -4.34
C GLY A 125 11.79 5.00 -3.40
N ASN A 126 11.27 6.23 -3.54
CA ASN A 126 11.60 7.34 -2.66
C ASN A 126 10.66 7.36 -1.45
N VAL A 127 11.24 7.22 -0.26
CA VAL A 127 10.51 7.07 1.01
C VAL A 127 10.82 8.15 2.04
N LYS A 128 11.68 9.12 1.68
CA LYS A 128 11.99 10.23 2.58
C LYS A 128 10.78 11.14 2.69
N LEU A 129 10.51 11.62 3.90
CA LEU A 129 9.34 12.46 4.16
C LEU A 129 9.51 13.81 3.49
N GLU A 130 10.72 14.38 3.55
CA GLU A 130 10.98 15.75 3.13
C GLU A 130 10.64 15.99 1.64
N PRO A 131 11.06 15.14 0.68
CA PRO A 131 10.66 15.30 -0.72
C PRO A 131 9.16 15.12 -0.94
N VAL A 132 8.53 14.18 -0.23
CA VAL A 132 7.09 13.91 -0.39
C VAL A 132 6.27 15.09 0.14
N ALA A 133 6.62 15.60 1.33
CA ALA A 133 5.96 16.74 1.94
C ALA A 133 6.08 18.00 1.09
N SER A 134 7.29 18.32 0.62
CA SER A 134 7.50 19.50 -0.23
C SER A 134 6.70 19.46 -1.53
N THR A 135 6.53 18.27 -2.14
CA THR A 135 5.69 18.13 -3.33
C THR A 135 4.21 18.24 -3.01
N LEU A 136 3.75 17.70 -1.88
CA LEU A 136 2.38 17.88 -1.42
C LEU A 136 2.06 19.37 -1.21
N ASP A 137 2.94 20.12 -0.56
CA ASP A 137 2.76 21.56 -0.35
C ASP A 137 2.62 22.30 -1.68
N SER A 138 3.52 22.03 -2.64
CA SER A 138 3.46 22.62 -3.98
C SER A 138 2.16 22.29 -4.71
N MET A 139 1.72 21.02 -4.67
CA MET A 139 0.49 20.58 -5.34
C MET A 139 -0.78 21.19 -4.70
N LEU A 140 -0.77 21.40 -3.38
CA LEU A 140 -1.85 22.09 -2.66
C LEU A 140 -1.89 23.59 -3.00
N ASP A 141 -0.74 24.24 -3.11
CA ASP A 141 -0.65 25.65 -3.52
C ASP A 141 -1.22 25.85 -4.93
N ASP A 142 -0.90 24.97 -5.88
CA ASP A 142 -1.46 25.01 -7.23
C ASP A 142 -2.99 24.81 -7.22
N ALA A 143 -3.49 23.80 -6.49
CA ALA A 143 -4.93 23.56 -6.34
C ALA A 143 -5.67 24.77 -5.73
N ALA A 144 -5.07 25.41 -4.72
CA ALA A 144 -5.61 26.62 -4.09
C ALA A 144 -5.62 27.82 -5.07
N ALA A 145 -4.57 27.99 -5.86
CA ALA A 145 -4.48 29.04 -6.87
C ALA A 145 -5.55 28.87 -7.96
N TYR A 146 -5.79 27.64 -8.44
CA TYR A 146 -6.84 27.35 -9.41
C TYR A 146 -8.25 27.60 -8.85
N THR A 147 -8.47 27.25 -7.58
CA THR A 147 -9.73 27.56 -6.88
C THR A 147 -9.96 29.06 -6.78
N ALA A 148 -8.93 29.82 -6.39
CA ALA A 148 -8.99 31.29 -6.31
C ALA A 148 -9.22 31.92 -7.69
N TYR A 149 -8.52 31.44 -8.73
CA TYR A 149 -8.70 31.91 -10.10
C TYR A 149 -10.15 31.69 -10.57
N LYS A 150 -10.71 30.49 -10.36
CA LYS A 150 -12.09 30.18 -10.71
C LYS A 150 -13.10 31.08 -9.98
N ALA A 151 -12.86 31.36 -8.70
CA ALA A 151 -13.72 32.26 -7.92
C ALA A 151 -13.70 33.71 -8.45
N HIS A 152 -12.58 34.16 -9.02
CA HIS A 152 -12.42 35.52 -9.53
C HIS A 152 -12.77 35.70 -11.01
N PHE A 153 -12.45 34.71 -11.85
CA PHE A 153 -12.51 34.83 -13.32
C PHE A 153 -13.47 33.84 -13.98
N GLY A 154 -14.06 32.90 -13.22
CA GLY A 154 -14.94 31.86 -13.75
C GLY A 154 -14.18 30.63 -14.26
N ASP A 155 -14.88 29.75 -14.98
CA ASP A 155 -14.29 28.52 -15.51
C ASP A 155 -13.20 28.82 -16.56
N PRO A 156 -12.12 28.01 -16.62
CA PRO A 156 -11.15 28.10 -17.69
C PRO A 156 -11.81 27.85 -19.06
N PRO A 157 -11.25 28.38 -20.16
CA PRO A 157 -11.74 28.09 -21.51
C PRO A 157 -11.80 26.57 -21.73
N LYS A 158 -12.89 26.09 -22.35
CA LYS A 158 -13.02 24.68 -22.70
C LYS A 158 -11.98 24.33 -23.76
N THR A 159 -11.16 23.33 -23.47
CA THR A 159 -10.33 22.61 -24.47
C THR A 159 -11.18 21.76 -25.38
#